data_AF-Q0CHJ5-F1
#
_entry.id   AF-Q0CHJ5-F1
#
_cell.length_a   1.000
_cell.length_b   1.000
_cell.length_c   1.000
_cell.angle_alpha   90.00
_cell.angle_beta   90.00
_cell.angle_gamma   90.00
#
_symmetry.space_group_name_H-M   'P 1'
#
loop_
_entity.id
_entity.type
_entity.pdbx_description
1 polymer ?
#
loop_
_entity_poly.entity_id
_entity_poly.type
_entity_poly.pdbx_seq_one_letter_code
_entity_poly.pdbx_strand_id
1 'polypeptide(L)'
;MVEWCEGRQLGIYYLQRLIAAAYIKVQLQKHANVPDNIQQSRNPVTIIFCDHIYSLSKLIDTPYLQTEIYNETNESLRVVERTCWHYANGATWTDDNVLEMGGSGTSGMLRIKTSSGEIFTVIVGFHNNDPWCDAQVNLKDHDTAVKLHPEYYNGGSLSGQASTGVTRTTLKGRTVKVQFRALPDGPVFIPMVTYS
;
A
#
# COMPACT_ATOMS: atom_id res chain seq x y z
N MET A 1 21.77 7.44 23.81
CA MET A 1 20.35 7.21 24.18
C MET A 1 19.56 7.29 22.90
N VAL A 2 19.26 6.14 22.30
CA VAL A 2 18.37 6.04 21.13
C VAL A 2 17.42 4.89 21.42
N GLU A 3 16.24 4.99 20.81
CA GLU A 3 15.15 4.00 20.69
C GLU A 3 13.98 4.14 21.65
N TRP A 4 12.82 3.75 21.10
CA TRP A 4 11.48 3.60 21.68
C TRP A 4 10.48 4.74 21.43
N CYS A 5 10.03 4.92 20.18
CA CYS A 5 8.70 5.51 19.92
C CYS A 5 7.95 5.03 18.67
N GLU A 6 8.60 4.44 17.66
CA GLU A 6 7.94 4.16 16.35
C GLU A 6 6.96 2.97 16.37
N GLY A 7 7.06 2.03 17.31
CA GLY A 7 6.16 0.88 17.41
C GLY A 7 4.73 1.17 17.92
N ARG A 8 4.46 2.37 18.47
CA ARG A 8 3.16 2.66 19.10
C ARG A 8 2.06 3.04 18.11
N GLN A 9 2.38 3.74 17.02
CA GLN A 9 1.38 4.11 16.01
C GLN A 9 0.92 2.90 15.18
N LEU A 10 1.85 2.00 14.85
CA LEU A 10 1.58 0.75 14.14
C LEU A 10 0.65 -0.18 14.93
N GLY A 11 0.89 -0.30 16.24
CA GLY A 11 0.03 -1.07 17.12
C GLY A 11 -1.38 -0.51 17.21
N ILE A 12 -1.55 0.81 17.23
CA ILE A 12 -2.86 1.45 17.32
C ILE A 12 -3.69 1.22 16.05
N TYR A 13 -3.10 1.39 14.85
CA TYR A 13 -3.83 1.23 13.59
C TYR A 13 -4.21 -0.25 13.35
N TYR A 14 -3.30 -1.19 13.64
CA TYR A 14 -3.58 -2.62 13.59
C TYR A 14 -4.65 -3.04 14.61
N LEU A 15 -4.56 -2.54 15.84
CA LEU A 15 -5.55 -2.78 16.89
C LEU A 15 -6.92 -2.20 16.51
N GLN A 16 -6.97 -1.02 15.91
CA GLN A 16 -8.22 -0.42 15.40
C GLN A 16 -8.90 -1.31 14.35
N ARG A 17 -8.13 -1.92 13.42
CA ARG A 17 -8.70 -2.87 12.44
C ARG A 17 -9.14 -4.19 13.07
N LEU A 18 -8.38 -4.75 14.02
CA LEU A 18 -8.80 -5.95 14.76
C LEU A 18 -10.08 -5.70 15.55
N ILE A 19 -10.20 -4.53 16.20
CA ILE A 19 -11.42 -4.11 16.90
C ILE A 19 -12.58 -3.95 15.92
N ALA A 20 -12.37 -3.29 14.77
CA ALA A 20 -13.40 -3.14 13.74
C ALA A 20 -13.88 -4.49 13.19
N ALA A 21 -12.96 -5.41 12.88
CA ALA A 21 -13.27 -6.74 12.39
C ALA A 21 -14.01 -7.59 13.44
N ALA A 22 -13.58 -7.54 14.70
CA ALA A 22 -14.27 -8.21 15.81
C ALA A 22 -15.67 -7.62 16.03
N TYR A 23 -15.81 -6.29 15.97
CA TYR A 23 -17.08 -5.60 16.09
C TYR A 23 -18.05 -6.04 14.97
N ILE A 24 -17.61 -6.05 13.71
CA ILE A 24 -18.44 -6.50 12.59
C ILE A 24 -18.87 -7.97 12.76
N LYS A 25 -17.97 -8.86 13.15
CA LYS A 25 -18.31 -10.28 13.42
C LYS A 25 -19.40 -10.41 14.50
N VAL A 26 -19.29 -9.65 15.59
CA VAL A 26 -20.29 -9.62 16.66
C VAL A 26 -21.64 -9.11 16.15
N GLN A 27 -21.65 -8.08 15.30
CA GLN A 27 -22.90 -7.54 14.75
C GLN A 27 -23.56 -8.52 13.76
N LEU A 28 -22.79 -9.17 12.89
CA LEU A 28 -23.31 -10.18 11.96
C LEU A 28 -23.94 -11.38 12.70
N GLN A 29 -23.32 -11.83 13.80
CA GLN A 29 -23.87 -12.91 14.65
C GLN A 29 -25.18 -12.51 15.34
N LYS A 30 -25.33 -11.24 15.74
CA LYS A 30 -26.58 -10.74 16.34
C LYS A 30 -27.73 -10.70 15.33
N HIS A 31 -27.45 -10.43 14.06
CA HIS A 31 -28.47 -10.40 13.01
C HIS A 31 -28.83 -11.79 12.44
N ALA A 32 -27.90 -12.76 12.47
CA ALA A 32 -28.17 -14.13 12.03
C ALA A 32 -29.18 -14.90 12.92
N ASN A 33 -29.47 -14.40 14.13
CA ASN A 33 -30.41 -15.00 15.09
C ASN A 33 -31.77 -14.30 15.14
N VAL A 34 -32.08 -13.39 14.19
CA VAL A 34 -33.38 -12.72 14.11
C VAL A 34 -34.30 -13.53 13.20
N PRO A 35 -35.45 -14.06 13.68
CA PRO A 35 -36.38 -14.82 12.85
C PRO A 35 -36.97 -13.97 11.71
N ASP A 36 -37.20 -14.59 10.55
CA ASP A 36 -37.58 -13.96 9.27
C ASP A 36 -38.85 -13.07 9.31
N ASN A 37 -39.64 -13.14 10.38
CA ASN A 37 -40.91 -12.41 10.50
C ASN A 37 -40.75 -10.93 10.92
N ILE A 38 -39.53 -10.41 11.10
CA ILE A 38 -39.27 -9.00 11.44
C ILE A 38 -38.37 -8.31 10.39
N GLN A 39 -38.58 -8.55 9.09
CA GLN A 39 -37.84 -7.85 8.01
C GLN A 39 -38.64 -6.74 7.29
N GLN A 40 -39.86 -6.41 7.70
CA GLN A 40 -40.70 -5.45 6.96
C GLN A 40 -41.09 -4.17 7.72
N SER A 41 -40.23 -3.67 8.61
CA SER A 41 -40.30 -2.25 9.01
C SER A 41 -39.01 -1.56 8.61
N ARG A 42 -39.10 -0.53 7.75
CA ARG A 42 -38.00 0.39 7.44
C ARG A 42 -37.73 1.24 8.68
N ASN A 43 -37.04 0.64 9.65
CA ASN A 43 -36.68 1.27 10.90
C ASN A 43 -35.40 2.08 10.67
N PRO A 44 -35.34 3.38 11.01
CA PRO A 44 -34.15 4.23 10.79
C PRO A 44 -32.88 3.68 11.45
N VAL A 45 -33.03 2.87 12.50
CA VAL A 45 -31.93 2.17 13.17
C VAL A 45 -31.22 1.17 12.25
N THR A 46 -31.95 0.46 11.38
CA THR A 46 -31.38 -0.53 10.45
C THR A 46 -30.55 0.13 9.34
N ILE A 47 -30.97 1.32 8.88
CA ILE A 47 -30.26 2.06 7.81
C ILE A 47 -28.93 2.61 8.34
N ILE A 48 -28.93 3.24 9.52
CA ILE A 48 -27.71 3.74 10.17
C ILE A 48 -26.73 2.59 10.44
N PHE A 49 -27.25 1.40 10.76
CA PHE A 49 -26.44 0.21 10.99
C PHE A 49 -25.76 -0.31 9.71
N CYS A 50 -26.47 -0.34 8.58
CA CYS A 50 -25.91 -0.70 7.28
C CYS A 50 -24.83 0.29 6.85
N ASP A 51 -25.04 1.59 7.02
CA ASP A 51 -24.05 2.61 6.65
C ASP A 51 -22.79 2.54 7.51
N HIS A 52 -22.94 2.26 8.82
CA HIS A 52 -21.80 2.11 9.74
C HIS A 52 -21.01 0.82 9.48
N ILE A 53 -21.69 -0.30 9.22
CA ILE A 53 -21.04 -1.56 8.82
C ILE A 53 -20.35 -1.39 7.47
N TYR A 54 -20.95 -0.69 6.51
CA TYR A 54 -20.36 -0.42 5.20
C TYR A 54 -19.12 0.48 5.29
N SER A 55 -19.14 1.49 6.16
CA SER A 55 -17.96 2.31 6.44
C SER A 55 -16.84 1.51 7.11
N LEU A 56 -17.18 0.62 8.05
CA LEU A 56 -16.22 -0.24 8.74
C LEU A 56 -15.70 -1.38 7.84
N SER A 57 -16.50 -1.89 6.90
CA SER A 57 -16.06 -2.88 5.91
C SER A 57 -15.13 -2.26 4.89
N LYS A 58 -15.37 -1.01 4.46
CA LYS A 58 -14.40 -0.24 3.65
C LYS A 58 -13.05 -0.07 4.33
N LEU A 59 -13.04 0.09 5.66
CA LEU A 59 -11.83 0.13 6.49
C LEU A 59 -11.11 -1.22 6.58
N ILE A 60 -11.78 -2.34 6.25
CA ILE A 60 -11.18 -3.68 6.25
C ILE A 60 -10.75 -4.08 4.83
N ASP A 61 -11.51 -3.70 3.81
CA ASP A 61 -11.32 -4.11 2.41
C ASP A 61 -10.42 -3.17 1.59
N THR A 62 -10.06 -1.99 2.10
CA THR A 62 -9.12 -1.09 1.38
C THR A 62 -7.71 -1.69 1.43
N PRO A 63 -7.14 -2.07 0.27
CA PRO A 63 -5.79 -2.59 0.22
C PRO A 63 -4.80 -1.47 0.59
N TYR A 64 -3.84 -1.81 1.43
CA TYR A 64 -2.76 -0.92 1.79
C TYR A 64 -1.42 -1.64 1.72
N LEU A 65 -0.36 -0.90 1.43
CA LEU A 65 1.01 -1.42 1.36
C LEU A 65 1.92 -0.50 2.18
N GLN A 66 2.42 -1.00 3.31
CA GLN A 66 3.46 -0.31 4.08
C GLN A 66 4.82 -0.63 3.47
N THR A 67 5.42 0.35 2.81
CA THR A 67 6.70 0.16 2.13
C THR A 67 7.85 0.37 3.11
N GLU A 68 8.62 -0.69 3.37
CA GLU A 68 9.82 -0.64 4.20
C GLU A 68 11.05 -0.43 3.32
N ILE A 69 11.89 0.56 3.64
CA ILE A 69 13.10 0.88 2.89
C ILE A 69 14.32 0.56 3.75
N TYR A 70 15.10 -0.43 3.31
CA TYR A 70 16.34 -0.87 3.92
C TYR A 70 17.52 -0.36 3.09
N ASN A 71 18.44 0.34 3.74
CA ASN A 71 19.65 0.86 3.14
C ASN A 71 20.86 0.17 3.74
N GLU A 72 21.53 -0.67 2.96
CA GLU A 72 22.73 -1.41 3.36
C GLU A 72 24.02 -0.68 2.99
N THR A 73 23.90 0.57 2.55
CA THR A 73 25.03 1.43 2.19
C THR A 73 25.25 2.53 3.23
N ASN A 74 26.38 3.23 3.12
CA ASN A 74 26.66 4.42 3.92
C ASN A 74 26.02 5.71 3.35
N GLU A 75 25.16 5.60 2.33
CA GLU A 75 24.47 6.76 1.77
C GLU A 75 23.26 7.16 2.61
N SER A 76 22.78 8.40 2.46
CA SER A 76 21.41 8.73 2.90
C SER A 76 20.45 8.56 1.72
N LEU A 77 19.27 8.00 2.00
CA LEU A 77 18.18 7.91 1.04
C LEU A 77 17.11 8.93 1.40
N ARG A 78 16.63 9.67 0.40
CA ARG A 78 15.52 10.60 0.56
C ARG A 78 14.45 10.34 -0.47
N VAL A 79 13.22 10.13 -0.01
CA VAL A 79 12.04 10.19 -0.89
C VAL A 79 11.86 11.65 -1.31
N VAL A 80 11.97 11.93 -2.60
CA VAL A 80 11.89 13.29 -3.18
C VAL A 80 10.60 13.51 -3.97
N GLU A 81 9.83 12.46 -4.24
CA GLU A 81 8.55 12.54 -4.94
C GLU A 81 7.68 11.35 -4.56
N ARG A 82 6.37 11.59 -4.44
CA ARG A 82 5.35 10.57 -4.24
C ARG A 82 4.23 10.80 -5.23
N THR A 83 3.78 9.75 -5.89
CA THR A 83 2.63 9.82 -6.79
C THR A 83 1.66 8.68 -6.52
N CYS A 84 0.40 8.93 -6.82
CA CYS A 84 -0.71 7.99 -6.69
C CYS A 84 -1.41 7.91 -8.04
N TRP A 85 -1.66 6.70 -8.52
CA TRP A 85 -2.46 6.52 -9.70
C TRP A 85 -3.95 6.73 -9.39
N HIS A 86 -4.71 7.23 -10.35
CA HIS A 86 -6.08 7.68 -10.15
C HIS A 86 -7.13 6.57 -10.27
N TYR A 87 -6.75 5.38 -10.77
CA TYR A 87 -7.67 4.24 -10.85
C TYR A 87 -8.09 3.76 -9.45
N ALA A 88 -9.16 2.97 -9.41
CA ALA A 88 -9.68 2.35 -8.18
C ALA A 88 -9.96 3.36 -7.04
N ASN A 89 -10.54 4.53 -7.38
CA ASN A 89 -10.77 5.65 -6.45
C ASN A 89 -9.48 6.28 -5.90
N GLY A 90 -8.37 6.13 -6.62
CA GLY A 90 -7.09 6.73 -6.28
C GLY A 90 -6.34 5.99 -5.18
N ALA A 91 -5.29 6.66 -4.71
CA ALA A 91 -4.51 6.24 -3.56
C ALA A 91 -3.97 7.47 -2.83
N THR A 92 -3.50 7.27 -1.59
CA THR A 92 -2.86 8.30 -0.78
C THR A 92 -1.62 7.71 -0.11
N TRP A 93 -0.53 8.47 -0.08
CA TRP A 93 0.65 8.14 0.72
C TRP A 93 0.59 8.83 2.07
N THR A 94 0.92 8.10 3.13
CA THR A 94 1.29 8.69 4.42
C THR A 94 2.78 9.05 4.45
N ASP A 95 3.17 9.84 5.45
CA ASP A 95 4.58 10.19 5.67
C ASP A 95 5.45 8.96 5.98
N ASP A 96 4.85 7.94 6.62
CA ASP A 96 5.47 6.66 6.95
C ASP A 96 5.53 5.67 5.78
N ASN A 97 5.35 6.16 4.54
CA ASN A 97 5.33 5.37 3.31
C ASN A 97 4.29 4.23 3.34
N VAL A 98 3.12 4.49 3.92
CA VAL A 98 1.94 3.64 3.75
C VAL A 98 1.15 4.13 2.55
N LEU A 99 0.98 3.26 1.56
CA LEU A 99 0.10 3.50 0.42
C LEU A 99 -1.28 2.96 0.74
N GLU A 100 -2.24 3.85 0.96
CA GLU A 100 -3.66 3.51 1.10
C GLU A 100 -4.33 3.60 -0.28
N MET A 101 -4.93 2.51 -0.76
CA MET A 101 -5.58 2.46 -2.07
C MET A 101 -7.09 2.30 -1.93
N GLY A 102 -7.85 2.95 -2.80
CA GLY A 102 -9.30 2.79 -2.82
C GLY A 102 -9.78 1.42 -3.32
N GLY A 103 -8.90 0.62 -3.94
CA GLY A 103 -9.16 -0.75 -4.42
C GLY A 103 -8.01 -1.31 -5.26
N SER A 104 -8.18 -2.53 -5.77
CA SER A 104 -7.23 -3.15 -6.72
C SER A 104 -7.30 -2.46 -8.09
N GLY A 105 -6.18 -2.42 -8.82
CA GLY A 105 -6.04 -1.77 -10.13
C GLY A 105 -5.36 -0.41 -10.09
N THR A 106 -4.76 -0.03 -8.95
CA THR A 106 -4.02 1.23 -8.77
C THR A 106 -2.66 0.98 -8.11
N SER A 107 -1.84 2.03 -8.04
CA SER A 107 -0.49 1.97 -7.47
C SER A 107 -0.02 3.33 -6.94
N GLY A 108 1.08 3.28 -6.22
CA GLY A 108 1.83 4.44 -5.80
C GLY A 108 3.30 4.29 -6.19
N MET A 109 3.95 5.39 -6.57
CA MET A 109 5.37 5.41 -6.88
C MET A 109 6.11 6.39 -5.97
N LEU A 110 7.24 5.93 -5.45
CA LEU A 110 8.22 6.71 -4.69
C LEU A 110 9.43 6.98 -5.59
N ARG A 111 9.86 8.24 -5.70
CA ARG A 111 11.17 8.60 -6.28
C ARG A 111 12.15 8.85 -5.16
N ILE A 112 13.28 8.16 -5.18
CA ILE A 112 14.28 8.18 -4.12
C ILE A 112 15.59 8.72 -4.71
N LYS A 113 16.22 9.65 -4.00
CA LYS A 113 17.52 10.22 -4.34
C LYS A 113 18.52 9.91 -3.23
N THR A 114 19.68 9.40 -3.62
CA THR A 114 20.79 9.12 -2.69
C THR A 114 21.64 10.35 -2.46
N SER A 115 22.44 10.36 -1.39
CA SER A 115 23.41 11.44 -1.13
C SER A 115 24.45 11.63 -2.24
N SER A 116 24.85 10.57 -2.94
CA SER A 116 25.75 10.69 -4.11
C SER A 116 25.04 11.09 -5.40
N GLY A 117 23.71 11.30 -5.34
CA GLY A 117 22.90 11.76 -6.46
C GLY A 117 22.37 10.67 -7.38
N GLU A 118 22.48 9.38 -7.04
CA GLU A 118 21.75 8.34 -7.77
C GLU A 118 20.25 8.50 -7.54
N ILE A 119 19.46 8.23 -8.58
CA ILE A 119 18.02 8.37 -8.56
C ILE A 119 17.41 7.07 -9.06
N PHE A 120 16.44 6.58 -8.30
CA PHE A 120 15.65 5.42 -8.68
C PHE A 120 14.20 5.63 -8.25
N THR A 121 13.29 4.88 -8.86
CA THR A 121 11.90 4.79 -8.45
C THR A 121 11.56 3.39 -7.98
N VAL A 122 10.62 3.32 -7.06
CA VAL A 122 9.92 2.10 -6.69
C VAL A 122 8.44 2.35 -6.88
N ILE A 123 7.75 1.41 -7.53
CA ILE A 123 6.30 1.40 -7.63
C ILE A 123 5.77 0.14 -6.96
N VAL A 124 4.65 0.30 -6.26
CA VAL A 124 3.93 -0.81 -5.64
C VAL A 124 2.42 -0.60 -5.83
N GLY A 125 1.69 -1.69 -6.02
CA GLY A 125 0.25 -1.63 -6.19
C GLY A 125 -0.40 -3.01 -6.17
N PHE A 126 -1.67 -3.04 -6.55
CA PHE A 126 -2.43 -4.28 -6.74
C PHE A 126 -3.00 -4.33 -8.15
N HIS A 127 -3.02 -5.53 -8.73
CA HIS A 127 -3.69 -5.83 -10.00
C HIS A 127 -4.42 -7.16 -9.85
N ASN A 128 -5.74 -7.18 -10.04
CA ASN A 128 -6.59 -8.35 -9.84
C ASN A 128 -6.42 -9.03 -8.47
N ASN A 129 -6.28 -8.22 -7.42
CA ASN A 129 -6.01 -8.63 -6.02
C ASN A 129 -4.62 -9.24 -5.75
N ASP A 130 -3.74 -9.31 -6.73
CA ASP A 130 -2.35 -9.71 -6.53
C ASP A 130 -1.45 -8.48 -6.39
N PRO A 131 -0.52 -8.47 -5.41
CA PRO A 131 0.43 -7.39 -5.25
C PRO A 131 1.44 -7.40 -6.39
N TRP A 132 1.85 -6.23 -6.83
CA TRP A 132 2.90 -6.09 -7.82
C TRP A 132 3.80 -4.89 -7.51
N CYS A 133 5.02 -4.96 -8.01
CA CYS A 133 6.02 -3.93 -7.89
C CYS A 133 6.90 -3.89 -9.13
N ASP A 134 7.68 -2.83 -9.25
CA ASP A 134 8.83 -2.73 -10.14
C ASP A 134 9.74 -1.59 -9.63
N ALA A 135 10.93 -1.47 -10.21
CA ALA A 135 11.88 -0.41 -9.92
C ALA A 135 12.61 0.04 -11.19
N GLN A 136 12.89 1.34 -11.27
CA GLN A 136 13.70 1.94 -12.33
C GLN A 136 14.93 2.54 -11.69
N VAL A 137 16.09 2.26 -12.26
CA VAL A 137 17.39 2.76 -11.81
C VAL A 137 18.01 3.64 -12.89
N ASN A 138 19.08 4.36 -12.54
CA ASN A 138 19.82 5.22 -13.46
C ASN A 138 18.98 6.36 -14.05
N LEU A 139 18.05 6.87 -13.25
CA LEU A 139 17.15 7.94 -13.67
C LEU A 139 17.87 9.28 -13.68
N LYS A 140 17.50 10.15 -14.63
CA LYS A 140 17.95 11.54 -14.64
C LYS A 140 17.02 12.40 -13.77
N ASP A 141 17.46 13.60 -13.41
CA ASP A 141 16.65 14.51 -12.58
C ASP A 141 15.27 14.83 -13.22
N HIS A 142 15.17 14.80 -14.55
CA HIS A 142 13.92 15.02 -15.30
C HIS A 142 13.05 13.77 -15.51
N ASP A 143 13.50 12.60 -15.08
CA ASP A 143 12.71 11.37 -15.08
C ASP A 143 11.93 11.28 -13.76
N THR A 144 10.99 12.21 -13.61
CA THR A 144 10.12 12.37 -12.44
C THR A 144 9.13 11.21 -12.32
N ALA A 145 8.67 10.93 -11.11
CA ALA A 145 7.65 9.89 -10.90
C ALA A 145 6.35 10.21 -11.64
N VAL A 146 5.94 11.49 -11.73
CA VAL A 146 4.75 11.89 -12.51
C VAL A 146 4.85 11.56 -14.01
N LYS A 147 6.07 11.49 -14.55
CA LYS A 147 6.34 11.12 -15.95
C LYS A 147 6.37 9.60 -16.13
N LEU A 148 6.96 8.88 -15.17
CA LEU A 148 7.16 7.43 -15.25
C LEU A 148 5.92 6.62 -14.84
N HIS A 149 5.14 7.09 -13.86
CA HIS A 149 3.99 6.35 -13.32
C HIS A 149 2.92 6.02 -14.39
N PRO A 150 2.55 6.91 -15.32
CA PRO A 150 1.62 6.57 -16.40
C PRO A 150 2.08 5.43 -17.31
N GLU A 151 3.38 5.17 -17.42
CA GLU A 151 3.94 4.15 -18.33
C GLU A 151 3.59 2.71 -17.92
N TYR A 152 3.11 2.50 -16.69
CA TYR A 152 2.61 1.19 -16.23
C TYR A 152 1.18 0.91 -16.71
N TYR A 153 0.49 1.93 -17.21
CA TYR A 153 -0.92 1.87 -17.56
C TYR A 153 -1.13 2.06 -19.05
N ASN A 154 -2.28 1.64 -19.55
CA ASN A 154 -2.75 1.89 -20.92
C ASN A 154 -1.76 1.48 -22.03
N GLY A 155 -0.99 0.40 -21.82
CA GLY A 155 -0.02 -0.11 -22.78
C GLY A 155 1.26 0.73 -22.87
N GLY A 156 1.57 1.51 -21.84
CA GLY A 156 2.83 2.25 -21.73
C GLY A 156 4.06 1.33 -21.70
N SER A 157 5.24 1.92 -21.84
CA SER A 157 6.49 1.18 -22.02
C SER A 157 6.89 0.29 -20.82
N LEU A 158 6.34 0.56 -19.64
CA LEU A 158 6.60 -0.18 -18.40
C LEU A 158 5.48 -1.15 -18.03
N SER A 159 4.37 -1.20 -18.77
CA SER A 159 3.20 -2.01 -18.40
C SER A 159 3.50 -3.51 -18.31
N GLY A 160 4.50 -3.99 -19.05
CA GLY A 160 4.97 -5.38 -19.01
C GLY A 160 6.06 -5.68 -17.97
N GLN A 161 6.47 -4.69 -17.17
CA GLN A 161 7.56 -4.83 -16.19
C GLN A 161 7.07 -5.15 -14.77
N ALA A 162 5.77 -4.99 -14.49
CA ALA A 162 5.18 -5.29 -13.20
C ALA A 162 5.36 -6.77 -12.82
N SER A 163 5.88 -7.03 -11.62
CA SER A 163 6.13 -8.38 -11.11
C SER A 163 5.87 -8.47 -9.60
N THR A 164 5.94 -9.67 -9.02
CA THR A 164 5.89 -9.88 -7.56
C THR A 164 7.24 -9.63 -6.87
N GLY A 165 8.25 -9.20 -7.62
CA GLY A 165 9.59 -8.91 -7.10
C GLY A 165 10.57 -8.60 -8.21
N VAL A 166 11.48 -7.68 -7.95
CA VAL A 166 12.46 -7.21 -8.94
C VAL A 166 13.80 -6.92 -8.31
N THR A 167 14.87 -7.13 -9.09
CA THR A 167 16.22 -6.69 -8.76
C THR A 167 16.77 -5.91 -9.95
N ARG A 168 17.25 -4.69 -9.72
CA ARG A 168 17.86 -3.82 -10.73
C ARG A 168 19.23 -3.36 -10.27
N THR A 169 20.19 -3.31 -11.18
CA THR A 169 21.56 -2.85 -10.88
C THR A 169 21.80 -1.48 -11.50
N THR A 170 22.29 -0.53 -10.71
CA THR A 170 22.66 0.80 -11.19
C THR A 170 23.98 0.75 -11.97
N LEU A 171 24.28 1.77 -12.76
CA LEU A 171 25.54 1.90 -13.49
C LEU A 171 26.76 2.01 -12.55
N LYS A 172 26.56 2.41 -11.29
CA LYS A 172 27.59 2.44 -10.26
C LYS A 172 27.74 1.10 -9.51
N GLY A 173 27.02 0.07 -9.94
CA GLY A 173 27.07 -1.27 -9.36
C GLY A 173 26.23 -1.47 -8.09
N ARG A 174 25.35 -0.51 -7.75
CA ARG A 174 24.41 -0.65 -6.65
C ARG A 174 23.20 -1.49 -7.05
N THR A 175 22.53 -2.08 -6.08
CA THR A 175 21.34 -2.89 -6.31
C THR A 175 20.12 -2.25 -5.66
N VAL A 176 19.03 -2.13 -6.43
CA VAL A 176 17.68 -1.84 -5.92
C VAL A 176 16.86 -3.12 -6.06
N LYS A 177 16.45 -3.68 -4.93
CA LYS A 177 15.61 -4.88 -4.87
C LYS A 177 14.27 -4.53 -4.25
N VAL A 178 13.17 -5.00 -4.85
CA VAL A 178 11.83 -4.92 -4.27
C VAL A 178 11.26 -6.32 -4.19
N GLN A 179 10.74 -6.71 -3.03
CA GLN A 179 10.12 -8.01 -2.81
C GLN A 179 9.02 -7.89 -1.77
N PHE A 180 7.99 -8.73 -1.86
CA PHE A 180 6.94 -8.76 -0.85
C PHE A 180 7.24 -9.81 0.21
N ARG A 181 7.13 -9.41 1.47
CA ARG A 181 7.08 -10.33 2.62
C ARG A 181 5.62 -10.58 2.97
N ALA A 182 5.21 -11.85 2.95
CA ALA A 182 3.92 -12.26 3.49
C ALA A 182 3.99 -12.32 5.02
N LEU A 183 2.98 -11.80 5.71
CA LEU A 183 2.85 -12.00 7.15
C LEU A 183 2.29 -13.41 7.47
N PRO A 184 2.64 -14.00 8.62
CA PRO A 184 2.19 -15.36 8.98
C PRO A 184 0.66 -15.53 9.07
N ASP A 185 -0.08 -14.44 9.32
CA ASP A 185 -1.47 -14.47 9.74
C ASP A 185 -2.47 -13.97 8.67
N GLY A 186 -2.04 -13.68 7.44
CA GLY A 186 -2.95 -13.23 6.37
C GLY A 186 -2.29 -12.66 5.11
N PRO A 187 -3.09 -12.21 4.13
CA PRO A 187 -2.63 -11.73 2.81
C PRO A 187 -2.05 -10.31 2.87
N VAL A 188 -1.44 -9.94 4.00
CA VAL A 188 -0.78 -8.65 4.15
C VAL A 188 0.61 -8.79 3.54
N PHE A 189 0.81 -8.08 2.43
CA PHE A 189 2.08 -8.02 1.74
C PHE A 189 2.82 -6.75 2.15
N ILE A 190 4.03 -6.91 2.67
CA ILE A 190 4.91 -5.79 2.99
C ILE A 190 5.94 -5.67 1.86
N PRO A 191 5.86 -4.65 0.98
CA PRO A 191 6.93 -4.38 0.03
C PRO A 191 8.19 -3.94 0.79
N MET A 192 9.25 -4.72 0.63
CA MET A 192 10.57 -4.43 1.15
C MET A 192 11.46 -3.95 0.01
N VAL A 193 11.93 -2.71 0.13
CA VAL A 193 12.90 -2.10 -0.79
C VAL A 193 14.27 -2.19 -0.15
N THR A 194 15.22 -2.86 -0.79
CA THR A 194 16.62 -2.91 -0.35
C THR A 194 17.50 -2.16 -1.34
N TYR A 195 18.32 -1.24 -0.83
CA TYR A 195 19.38 -0.56 -1.57
C TYR A 195 20.74 -0.96 -1.01
N SER A 196 21.61 -1.55 -1.84
CA SER A 196 22.93 -2.09 -1.45
C SER A 196 24.05 -1.80 -2.45
#